data_AF-A0A0C9WNR2-F1
#
_entry.id   AF-A0A0C9WNR2-F1
#
_cell.length_a   1.000
_cell.length_b   1.000
_cell.length_c   1.000
_cell.angle_alpha   90.00
_cell.angle_beta   90.00
_cell.angle_gamma   90.00
#
_symmetry.space_group_name_H-M   'P 1'
#
loop_
_entity.id
_entity.type
_entity.pdbx_description
1 polymer ?
#
loop_
_entity_poly.entity_id
_entity_poly.type
_entity_poly.pdbx_seq_one_letter_code
_entity_poly.pdbx_strand_id
1 'polypeptide(L)'
;LRVHSVITGGSNTWFTPIGASWDPTFLEEGVILFREERTQLRLRFWATCDAFHTQMRHLLDLAISRGMRFVVAIPFDALPRFHCQEKPSLSDPTKRTYDTGFQEIPLTYSKGGSAFMDQYLGKLADILCRPHARTAIAMGGPTSWIARFYGGDRLVEEFMNGPSTQVTVHHRGNVVDAPFLNMPVFHDQLSHQEIELIHGYIPLGSPIED
;
A
#
# COMPACT_ATOMS: atom_id res chain seq x y z
N LEU A 1 24.74 5.57 -10.61
CA LEU A 1 24.47 5.97 -9.21
C LEU A 1 25.26 5.04 -8.29
N ARG A 2 26.31 5.52 -7.62
CA ARG A 2 27.07 4.70 -6.65
C ARG A 2 26.24 4.59 -5.38
N VAL A 3 25.64 3.41 -5.16
CA VAL A 3 25.10 3.03 -3.85
C VAL A 3 26.28 2.78 -2.94
N HIS A 4 26.74 3.82 -2.25
CA HIS A 4 27.67 3.65 -1.13
C HIS A 4 26.88 3.06 0.03
N SER A 5 27.30 1.87 0.43
CA SER A 5 26.94 1.19 1.66
C SER A 5 27.00 2.12 2.87
N VAL A 6 25.96 2.09 3.70
CA VAL A 6 25.95 1.60 5.09
C VAL A 6 24.49 1.78 5.56
N ILE A 7 23.82 0.69 5.99
CA ILE A 7 22.61 0.83 6.80
C ILE A 7 23.08 1.32 8.16
N THR A 8 23.31 2.64 8.28
CA THR A 8 23.56 3.28 9.57
C THR A 8 22.21 3.33 10.27
N GLY A 9 22.08 2.59 11.36
CA GLY A 9 20.95 2.70 12.28
C GLY A 9 20.94 4.05 12.98
N GLY A 10 20.62 5.12 12.26
CA GLY A 10 19.98 6.29 12.83
C GLY A 10 18.53 5.91 13.16
N SER A 11 17.91 6.58 14.14
CA SER A 11 16.55 6.28 14.60
C SER A 11 15.53 6.30 13.44
N ASN A 12 15.30 5.14 12.81
CA ASN A 12 14.47 4.92 11.61
C ASN A 12 12.97 4.94 11.93
N THR A 13 12.53 5.79 12.84
CA THR A 13 11.10 6.13 12.92
C THR A 13 10.80 7.04 11.74
N TRP A 14 10.09 6.50 10.76
CA TRP A 14 9.51 7.31 9.70
C TRP A 14 8.45 8.22 10.31
N PHE A 15 8.36 9.46 9.81
CA PHE A 15 7.40 10.46 10.26
C PHE A 15 6.47 10.81 9.11
N THR A 16 5.21 11.11 9.43
CA THR A 16 4.23 11.60 8.45
C THR A 16 4.75 12.85 7.73
N PRO A 17 4.63 12.94 6.38
CA PRO A 17 5.14 14.07 5.62
C PRO A 17 4.52 15.38 6.09
N ILE A 18 5.30 16.46 6.00
CA ILE A 18 4.83 17.79 6.39
C ILE A 18 3.75 18.23 5.40
N GLY A 19 2.49 18.29 5.86
CA GLY A 19 1.33 18.66 5.04
C GLY A 19 0.46 17.48 4.63
N ALA A 20 0.89 16.23 4.84
CA ALA A 20 0.04 15.07 4.63
C ALA A 20 -1.11 15.06 5.65
N SER A 21 -2.33 15.05 5.15
CA SER A 21 -3.55 15.02 5.96
C SER A 21 -4.46 13.90 5.52
N TRP A 22 -5.03 13.21 6.50
CA TRP A 22 -6.07 12.23 6.26
C TRP A 22 -7.28 12.91 5.64
N ASP A 23 -7.82 12.28 4.58
CA ASP A 23 -9.12 12.64 4.07
C ASP A 23 -10.18 12.41 5.16
N PRO A 24 -11.00 13.43 5.50
CA PRO A 24 -11.96 13.32 6.59
C PRO A 24 -13.04 12.28 6.30
N THR A 25 -13.48 12.16 5.04
CA THR A 25 -14.45 11.13 4.64
C THR A 25 -13.85 9.74 4.80
N PHE A 26 -12.56 9.57 4.53
CA PHE A 26 -11.87 8.30 4.72
C PHE A 26 -11.75 7.90 6.19
N LEU A 27 -11.55 8.85 7.09
CA LEU A 27 -11.56 8.59 8.54
C LEU A 27 -12.98 8.31 9.07
N GLU A 28 -14.00 8.95 8.51
CA GLU A 28 -15.39 8.81 8.95
C GLU A 28 -16.01 7.49 8.49
N GLU A 29 -15.84 7.14 7.22
CA GLU A 29 -16.41 5.93 6.61
C GLU A 29 -15.50 4.69 6.76
N GLY A 30 -14.23 4.92 7.09
CA GLY A 30 -13.19 3.90 7.19
C GLY A 30 -13.41 2.91 8.33
N VAL A 31 -13.55 1.64 7.96
CA VAL A 31 -13.60 0.52 8.90
C VAL A 31 -12.21 -0.04 9.11
N ILE A 32 -11.67 0.13 10.31
CA ILE A 32 -10.32 -0.34 10.63
C ILE A 32 -10.36 -1.81 11.03
N LEU A 33 -9.62 -2.64 10.29
CA LEU A 33 -9.48 -4.06 10.54
C LEU A 33 -8.03 -4.39 10.92
N PHE A 34 -7.86 -5.23 11.94
CA PHE A 34 -6.56 -5.72 12.36
C PHE A 34 -6.43 -7.19 12.01
N ARG A 35 -5.45 -7.52 11.15
CA ARG A 35 -5.11 -8.91 10.83
C ARG A 35 -4.34 -9.61 11.95
N GLU A 36 -3.71 -8.83 12.81
CA GLU A 36 -2.89 -9.30 13.92
C GLU A 36 -3.39 -8.70 15.23
N GLU A 37 -3.78 -9.57 16.17
CA GLU A 37 -4.24 -9.17 17.51
C GLU A 37 -3.18 -8.31 18.22
N ARG A 38 -1.90 -8.63 18.01
CA ARG A 38 -0.78 -7.87 18.58
C ARG A 38 -0.80 -6.40 18.19
N THR A 39 -1.14 -6.08 16.94
CA THR A 39 -1.23 -4.68 16.48
C THR A 39 -2.39 -3.97 17.15
N GLN A 40 -3.54 -4.64 17.23
CA GLN A 40 -4.72 -4.10 17.90
C GLN A 40 -4.44 -3.80 19.38
N LEU A 41 -3.82 -4.74 20.10
CA LEU A 41 -3.46 -4.57 21.51
C LEU A 41 -2.49 -3.41 21.72
N ARG A 42 -1.48 -3.27 20.85
CA ARG A 42 -0.54 -2.15 20.90
C ARG A 42 -1.25 -0.81 20.71
N LEU A 43 -2.09 -0.68 19.70
CA LEU A 43 -2.80 0.58 19.45
C LEU A 43 -3.79 0.92 20.57
N ARG A 44 -4.50 -0.08 21.13
CA ARG A 44 -5.36 0.11 22.31
C ARG A 44 -4.56 0.56 23.54
N PHE A 45 -3.39 -0.03 23.75
CA PHE A 45 -2.49 0.39 24.83
C PHE A 45 -2.09 1.85 24.66
N TRP A 46 -1.62 2.25 23.47
CA TRP A 46 -1.28 3.65 23.19
C TRP A 46 -2.46 4.61 23.35
N ALA A 47 -3.64 4.23 22.88
CA ALA A 47 -4.87 5.02 23.06
C ALA A 47 -5.26 5.22 24.53
N THR A 48 -4.97 4.23 25.39
CA THR A 48 -5.28 4.30 26.83
C THR A 48 -4.24 5.08 27.60
N CYS A 49 -2.95 4.92 27.25
CA CYS A 49 -1.84 5.46 28.01
C CYS A 49 -1.46 6.89 27.63
N ASP A 50 -1.83 7.36 26.44
CA ASP A 50 -1.42 8.65 25.93
C ASP A 50 -2.63 9.54 25.57
N ALA A 51 -2.79 10.63 26.32
CA ALA A 51 -3.85 11.61 26.08
C ALA A 51 -3.75 12.28 24.69
N PHE A 52 -2.56 12.29 24.06
CA PHE A 52 -2.37 12.83 22.72
C PHE A 52 -2.96 11.93 21.63
N HIS A 53 -3.09 10.62 21.86
CA HIS A 53 -3.58 9.64 20.87
C HIS A 53 -5.08 9.33 21.02
N THR A 54 -5.85 10.28 21.55
CA THR A 54 -7.30 10.15 21.74
C THR A 54 -8.09 10.17 20.42
N GLN A 55 -7.52 10.74 19.37
CA GLN A 55 -8.13 10.80 18.04
C GLN A 55 -7.63 9.66 17.15
N MET A 56 -8.56 9.05 16.39
CA MET A 56 -8.24 7.94 15.47
C MET A 56 -7.10 8.29 14.51
N ARG A 57 -7.09 9.53 14.03
CA ARG A 57 -6.04 10.09 13.17
C ARG A 57 -4.64 9.85 13.75
N HIS A 58 -4.42 10.23 15.00
CA HIS A 58 -3.12 10.09 15.65
C HIS A 58 -2.72 8.63 15.85
N LEU A 59 -3.68 7.74 16.12
CA LEU A 59 -3.42 6.30 16.21
C LEU A 59 -3.00 5.70 14.87
N LEU A 60 -3.62 6.13 13.78
CA LEU A 60 -3.26 5.68 12.43
C LEU A 60 -1.90 6.26 12.00
N ASP A 61 -1.62 7.53 12.31
CA ASP A 61 -0.30 8.14 12.09
C ASP A 61 0.80 7.37 12.85
N LEU A 62 0.53 7.00 14.11
CA LEU A 62 1.42 6.16 14.90
C LEU A 62 1.60 4.77 14.28
N ALA A 63 0.51 4.16 13.80
CA ALA A 63 0.56 2.85 13.15
C ALA A 63 1.46 2.88 11.90
N ILE A 64 1.29 3.88 11.04
CA ILE A 64 2.13 4.07 9.85
C ILE A 64 3.59 4.32 10.26
N SER A 65 3.82 5.26 11.19
CA SER A 65 5.16 5.63 11.66
C SER A 65 5.94 4.45 12.22
N ARG A 66 5.25 3.54 12.91
CA ARG A 66 5.82 2.33 13.50
C ARG A 66 5.77 1.10 12.58
N GLY A 67 5.29 1.25 11.34
CA GLY A 67 5.16 0.14 10.38
C GLY A 67 4.25 -0.98 10.90
N MET A 68 3.21 -0.63 11.64
CA MET A 68 2.22 -1.59 12.14
C MET A 68 1.25 -1.99 11.03
N ARG A 69 0.80 -3.24 11.06
CA ARG A 69 -0.11 -3.78 10.05
C ARG A 69 -1.57 -3.55 10.42
N PHE A 70 -2.31 -2.90 9.53
CA PHE A 70 -3.76 -2.70 9.64
C PHE A 70 -4.37 -2.63 8.23
N VAL A 71 -5.70 -2.54 8.17
CA VAL A 71 -6.45 -2.32 6.94
C VAL A 71 -7.50 -1.27 7.21
N VAL A 72 -7.69 -0.34 6.29
CA VAL A 72 -8.85 0.56 6.27
C VAL A 72 -9.73 0.09 5.12
N ALA A 73 -10.88 -0.48 5.46
CA ALA A 73 -11.85 -0.99 4.50
C ALA A 73 -13.06 -0.06 4.44
N ILE A 74 -13.68 0.04 3.28
CA ILE A 74 -14.80 0.95 3.03
C ILE A 74 -16.06 0.14 2.78
N PRO A 75 -17.15 0.42 3.53
CA PRO A 75 -18.46 -0.16 3.25
C PRO A 75 -18.91 0.09 1.81
N PHE A 76 -19.59 -0.89 1.21
CA PHE A 76 -20.04 -0.79 -0.19
C PHE A 76 -20.88 0.46 -0.48
N ASP A 77 -21.77 0.83 0.44
CA ASP A 77 -22.66 1.99 0.34
C ASP A 77 -21.93 3.34 0.50
N ALA A 78 -20.74 3.34 1.10
CA ALA A 78 -19.89 4.51 1.25
C ALA A 78 -18.95 4.75 0.05
N LEU A 79 -18.68 3.73 -0.79
CA LEU A 79 -17.83 3.85 -1.99
C LEU A 79 -18.19 5.01 -2.94
N PRO A 80 -19.47 5.35 -3.18
CA PRO A 80 -19.85 6.51 -4.00
C PRO A 80 -19.31 7.84 -3.48
N ARG A 81 -19.02 7.97 -2.18
CA ARG A 81 -18.48 9.21 -1.59
C ARG A 81 -17.02 9.46 -1.97
N PHE A 82 -16.30 8.40 -2.35
CA PHE A 82 -14.90 8.44 -2.78
C PHE A 82 -14.73 8.47 -4.30
N HIS A 83 -15.82 8.60 -5.05
CA HIS A 83 -15.73 8.77 -6.49
C HIS A 83 -15.14 10.15 -6.80
N CYS A 84 -13.86 10.15 -7.17
CA CYS A 84 -13.24 11.33 -7.74
C CYS A 84 -14.00 11.69 -9.03
N GLN A 85 -14.41 12.96 -9.19
CA GLN A 85 -15.12 13.45 -10.39
C GLN A 85 -14.23 13.49 -11.65
N GLU A 86 -12.99 12.99 -11.57
CA GLU A 86 -12.14 12.86 -12.74
C GLU A 86 -12.62 11.71 -13.61
N LYS A 87 -13.14 12.06 -14.78
CA LYS A 87 -13.56 11.10 -15.82
C LYS A 87 -12.42 10.09 -16.02
N PRO A 88 -12.68 8.78 -15.92
CA PRO A 88 -11.67 7.79 -16.27
C PRO A 88 -11.25 8.07 -17.72
N SER A 89 -9.98 8.43 -17.91
CA SER A 89 -9.45 8.55 -19.26
C SER A 89 -9.58 7.17 -19.91
N LEU A 90 -10.00 7.13 -21.19
CA LEU A 90 -10.15 5.90 -21.98
C LEU A 90 -8.85 5.07 -22.07
N SER A 91 -7.74 5.61 -21.59
CA SER A 91 -6.42 5.00 -21.48
C SER A 91 -6.01 4.86 -20.01
N ASP A 92 -6.83 4.25 -19.14
CA ASP A 92 -6.34 3.83 -17.82
C ASP A 92 -5.62 2.47 -17.97
N PRO A 93 -4.29 2.45 -18.12
CA PRO A 93 -3.54 1.20 -18.32
C PRO A 93 -3.67 0.25 -17.12
N THR A 94 -4.13 0.76 -15.97
CA THR A 94 -4.21 0.01 -14.73
C THR A 94 -5.38 -0.97 -14.69
N LYS A 95 -6.43 -0.79 -15.51
CA LYS A 95 -7.58 -1.71 -15.51
C LYS A 95 -7.18 -3.17 -15.74
N ARG A 96 -6.22 -3.42 -16.64
CA ARG A 96 -5.70 -4.78 -16.92
C ARG A 96 -4.96 -5.39 -15.74
N THR A 97 -4.36 -4.56 -14.89
CA THR A 97 -3.65 -5.04 -13.69
C THR A 97 -4.61 -5.62 -12.64
N TYR A 98 -5.92 -5.36 -12.77
CA TYR A 98 -6.96 -5.88 -11.90
C TYR A 98 -7.65 -7.14 -12.44
N ASP A 99 -7.31 -7.58 -13.65
CA ASP A 99 -7.94 -8.75 -14.25
C ASP A 99 -7.40 -10.06 -13.63
N THR A 100 -8.30 -11.01 -13.40
CA THR A 100 -7.94 -12.33 -12.87
C THR A 100 -6.95 -13.02 -13.82
N GLY A 101 -5.78 -13.40 -13.30
CA GLY A 101 -4.73 -14.06 -14.09
C GLY A 101 -3.74 -13.10 -14.76
N PHE A 102 -3.82 -11.79 -14.49
CA PHE A 102 -2.74 -10.87 -14.85
C PHE A 102 -1.41 -11.35 -14.25
N GLN A 103 -0.38 -11.38 -15.08
CA GLN A 103 0.99 -11.70 -14.67
C GLN A 103 1.90 -10.55 -15.06
N GLU A 104 2.74 -10.15 -14.12
CA GLU A 104 3.80 -9.20 -14.38
C GLU A 104 4.81 -9.76 -15.39
N ILE A 105 5.26 -8.91 -16.30
CA ILE A 105 6.27 -9.26 -17.29
C ILE A 105 7.55 -9.73 -16.57
N PRO A 106 8.03 -10.97 -16.78
CA PRO A 106 9.24 -11.46 -16.11
C PRO A 106 10.45 -10.58 -16.39
N LEU A 107 11.32 -10.43 -15.39
CA LEU A 107 12.59 -9.74 -15.57
C LEU A 107 13.57 -10.67 -16.28
N THR A 108 14.35 -10.14 -17.24
CA THR A 108 15.31 -10.95 -18.01
C THR A 108 16.74 -10.61 -17.64
N TYR A 109 17.54 -11.63 -17.36
CA TYR A 109 18.97 -11.50 -17.09
C TYR A 109 19.78 -11.65 -18.39
N SER A 110 19.57 -10.74 -19.35
CA SER A 110 20.20 -10.83 -20.68
C SER A 110 21.40 -9.89 -20.89
N LYS A 111 21.47 -8.78 -20.14
CA LYS A 111 22.44 -7.68 -20.37
C LYS A 111 23.36 -7.41 -19.17
N GLY A 112 23.56 -8.42 -18.32
CA GLY A 112 24.39 -8.34 -17.10
C GLY A 112 23.70 -7.66 -15.91
N GLY A 113 24.39 -7.64 -14.76
CA GLY A 113 23.83 -7.26 -13.46
C GLY A 113 23.32 -5.82 -13.37
N SER A 114 24.01 -4.84 -13.98
CA SER A 114 23.56 -3.43 -13.93
C SER A 114 22.24 -3.23 -14.67
N ALA A 115 22.12 -3.77 -15.88
CA ALA A 115 20.90 -3.66 -16.68
C ALA A 115 19.73 -4.42 -16.03
N PHE A 116 20.01 -5.50 -15.31
CA PHE A 116 19.00 -6.19 -14.52
C PHE A 116 18.53 -5.36 -13.33
N MET A 117 19.45 -4.72 -12.60
CA MET A 117 19.09 -3.82 -11.49
C MET A 117 18.26 -2.63 -11.97
N ASP A 118 18.60 -2.04 -13.11
CA ASP A 118 17.82 -0.94 -13.70
C ASP A 118 16.41 -1.41 -14.09
N GLN A 119 16.27 -2.61 -14.67
CA GLN A 119 14.95 -3.21 -14.95
C GLN A 119 14.15 -3.46 -13.67
N TYR A 120 14.78 -3.99 -12.63
CA TYR A 120 14.13 -4.23 -11.35
C TYR A 120 13.64 -2.94 -10.71
N LEU A 121 14.50 -1.92 -10.61
CA LEU A 121 14.13 -0.63 -10.03
C LEU A 121 13.05 0.08 -10.86
N GLY A 122 13.11 -0.02 -12.20
CA GLY A 122 12.06 0.49 -13.07
C GLY A 122 10.72 -0.19 -12.82
N LYS A 123 10.71 -1.52 -12.65
CA LYS A 123 9.50 -2.29 -12.36
C LYS A 123 8.95 -2.03 -10.96
N LEU A 124 9.83 -1.90 -9.97
CA LEU A 124 9.45 -1.51 -8.61
C LEU A 124 8.80 -0.13 -8.59
N ALA A 125 9.38 0.84 -9.31
CA ALA A 125 8.80 2.17 -9.46
C ALA A 125 7.44 2.12 -10.17
N ASP A 126 7.30 1.33 -11.24
CA ASP A 126 6.01 1.11 -11.91
C ASP A 126 4.94 0.60 -10.95
N ILE A 127 5.24 -0.46 -10.19
CA ILE A 127 4.31 -1.04 -9.20
C ILE A 127 3.91 0.00 -8.15
N LEU A 128 4.88 0.71 -7.57
CA LEU A 128 4.61 1.72 -6.53
C LEU A 128 3.89 2.97 -7.08
N CYS A 129 3.85 3.17 -8.39
CA CYS A 129 3.06 4.21 -9.05
C CYS A 129 1.61 3.82 -9.28
N ARG A 130 1.23 2.55 -9.10
CA ARG A 130 -0.14 2.10 -9.34
C ARG A 130 -1.08 2.57 -8.22
N PRO A 131 -2.35 2.87 -8.54
CA PRO A 131 -3.29 3.41 -7.56
C PRO A 131 -3.42 2.57 -6.28
N HIS A 132 -3.49 1.25 -6.39
CA HIS A 132 -3.68 0.34 -5.25
C HIS A 132 -2.41 0.09 -4.44
N ALA A 133 -1.22 0.47 -4.95
CA ALA A 133 0.04 0.26 -4.26
C ALA A 133 0.15 1.00 -2.93
N ARG A 134 -0.69 2.04 -2.74
CA ARG A 134 -0.88 2.74 -1.47
C ARG A 134 -1.18 1.79 -0.30
N THR A 135 -1.82 0.65 -0.55
CA THR A 135 -2.11 -0.37 0.48
C THR A 135 -0.83 -0.95 1.13
N ALA A 136 0.32 -0.88 0.44
CA ALA A 136 1.61 -1.30 0.97
C ALA A 136 1.97 -0.59 2.29
N ILE A 137 1.51 0.66 2.46
CA ILE A 137 1.71 1.44 3.68
C ILE A 137 1.08 0.74 4.89
N ALA A 138 -0.15 0.23 4.74
CA ALA A 138 -0.91 -0.45 5.78
C ALA A 138 -0.51 -1.92 5.98
N MET A 139 0.20 -2.53 5.02
CA MET A 139 0.74 -3.88 5.17
C MET A 139 1.74 -4.01 6.33
N GLY A 140 2.33 -2.89 6.76
CA GLY A 140 3.31 -2.85 7.84
C GLY A 140 4.61 -3.58 7.50
N GLY A 141 5.46 -3.73 8.52
CA GLY A 141 6.69 -4.51 8.45
C GLY A 141 7.65 -4.08 7.32
N PRO A 142 8.39 -5.04 6.73
CA PRO A 142 9.32 -4.75 5.64
C PRO A 142 8.64 -4.22 4.38
N THR A 143 7.43 -4.69 4.04
CA THR A 143 6.71 -4.22 2.84
C THR A 143 6.45 -2.72 2.90
N SER A 144 5.90 -2.24 4.02
CA SER A 144 5.65 -0.81 4.26
C SER A 144 6.95 0.00 4.32
N TRP A 145 8.02 -0.58 4.85
CA TRP A 145 9.33 0.08 4.87
C TRP A 145 9.90 0.26 3.46
N ILE A 146 9.93 -0.80 2.64
CA ILE A 146 10.43 -0.75 1.26
C ILE A 146 9.57 0.20 0.42
N ALA A 147 8.25 0.09 0.53
CA ALA A 147 7.32 0.93 -0.23
C ALA A 147 7.52 2.42 0.08
N ARG A 148 7.74 2.79 1.35
CA ARG A 148 8.08 4.18 1.72
C ARG A 148 9.46 4.61 1.25
N PHE A 149 10.43 3.71 1.30
CA PHE A 149 11.80 4.01 0.87
C PHE A 149 11.86 4.35 -0.62
N TYR A 150 11.14 3.61 -1.48
CA TYR A 150 11.17 3.82 -2.93
C TYR A 150 10.01 4.68 -3.47
N GLY A 151 8.82 4.59 -2.87
CA GLY A 151 7.63 5.36 -3.26
C GLY A 151 7.58 6.76 -2.65
N GLY A 152 8.34 7.00 -1.58
CA GLY A 152 8.43 8.29 -0.90
C GLY A 152 7.13 8.71 -0.22
N ASP A 153 7.07 10.00 0.08
CA ASP A 153 5.96 10.64 0.82
C ASP A 153 4.64 10.59 0.04
N ARG A 154 4.69 10.68 -1.29
CA ARG A 154 3.54 10.57 -2.20
C ARG A 154 2.69 9.34 -1.90
N LEU A 155 3.34 8.18 -1.70
CA LEU A 155 2.61 6.92 -1.51
C LEU A 155 1.80 6.93 -0.19
N VAL A 156 2.31 7.63 0.82
CA VAL A 156 1.60 7.78 2.10
C VAL A 156 0.50 8.82 2.00
N GLU A 157 0.74 9.93 1.31
CA GLU A 157 -0.30 10.92 1.01
C GLU A 157 -1.46 10.28 0.23
N GLU A 158 -1.15 9.50 -0.81
CA GLU A 158 -2.15 8.74 -1.57
C GLU A 158 -2.92 7.75 -0.69
N PHE A 159 -2.24 7.08 0.24
CA PHE A 159 -2.91 6.21 1.21
C PHE A 159 -3.85 6.99 2.15
N MET A 160 -3.43 8.15 2.62
CA MET A 160 -4.20 9.02 3.52
C MET A 160 -5.39 9.68 2.81
N ASN A 161 -5.34 9.83 1.49
CA ASN A 161 -6.39 10.40 0.65
C ASN A 161 -7.57 9.44 0.36
N GLY A 162 -7.50 8.20 0.82
CA GLY A 162 -8.60 7.24 0.72
C GLY A 162 -8.39 6.07 -0.25
N PRO A 163 -9.45 5.28 -0.50
CA PRO A 163 -9.37 4.08 -1.32
C PRO A 163 -8.99 4.41 -2.76
N SER A 164 -8.23 3.51 -3.40
CA SER A 164 -7.82 3.69 -4.80
C SER A 164 -8.95 3.41 -5.80
N THR A 165 -8.70 3.70 -7.08
CA THR A 165 -9.59 3.37 -8.20
C THR A 165 -9.86 1.87 -8.34
N GLN A 166 -8.97 1.01 -7.83
CA GLN A 166 -9.19 -0.43 -7.73
C GLN A 166 -10.51 -0.73 -7.02
N VAL A 167 -10.73 -0.09 -5.86
CA VAL A 167 -11.92 -0.29 -5.03
C VAL A 167 -13.07 0.62 -5.45
N THR A 168 -12.80 1.89 -5.71
CA THR A 168 -13.86 2.89 -5.95
C THR A 168 -14.51 2.75 -7.32
N VAL A 169 -13.72 2.56 -8.38
CA VAL A 169 -14.21 2.52 -9.78
C VAL A 169 -14.40 1.09 -10.26
N HIS A 170 -13.45 0.21 -9.96
CA HIS A 170 -13.47 -1.15 -10.48
C HIS A 170 -14.16 -2.15 -9.55
N HIS A 171 -14.44 -1.77 -8.29
CA HIS A 171 -14.96 -2.67 -7.26
C HIS A 171 -14.15 -3.98 -7.17
N ARG A 172 -12.84 -3.85 -7.36
CA ARG A 172 -11.81 -4.88 -7.22
C ARG A 172 -11.05 -4.65 -5.91
N GLY A 173 -10.07 -5.51 -5.67
CA GLY A 173 -9.34 -5.57 -4.40
C GLY A 173 -9.86 -6.74 -3.56
N ASN A 174 -9.68 -6.63 -2.26
CA ASN A 174 -10.13 -7.68 -1.33
C ASN A 174 -11.43 -7.27 -0.65
N VAL A 175 -12.28 -8.26 -0.41
CA VAL A 175 -13.55 -8.11 0.29
C VAL A 175 -13.45 -8.85 1.62
N VAL A 176 -13.86 -8.19 2.69
CA VAL A 176 -13.87 -8.78 4.03
C VAL A 176 -15.26 -8.58 4.62
N ASP A 177 -15.75 -9.60 5.30
CA ASP A 177 -16.95 -9.47 6.14
C ASP A 177 -16.53 -8.89 7.49
N ALA A 178 -16.96 -7.65 7.77
CA ALA A 178 -16.75 -7.06 9.07
C ALA A 178 -17.83 -7.58 10.04
N PRO A 179 -17.48 -8.24 11.16
CA PRO A 179 -18.44 -8.95 12.01
C PRO A 179 -19.49 -8.04 12.69
N PHE A 180 -19.29 -6.73 12.65
CA PHE A 180 -20.18 -5.71 13.20
C PHE A 180 -20.97 -4.95 12.12
N LEU A 181 -20.76 -5.28 10.85
CA LEU A 181 -21.50 -4.73 9.71
C LEU A 181 -22.20 -5.85 8.95
N ASN A 182 -23.47 -5.65 8.63
CA ASN A 182 -24.24 -6.61 7.83
C ASN A 182 -23.99 -6.42 6.31
N MET A 183 -22.80 -5.98 5.94
CA MET A 183 -22.43 -5.68 4.55
C MET A 183 -20.94 -5.89 4.29
N PRO A 184 -20.56 -6.21 3.04
CA PRO A 184 -19.16 -6.36 2.68
C PRO A 184 -18.43 -5.02 2.76
N VAL A 185 -17.18 -5.07 3.23
CA VAL A 185 -16.25 -3.94 3.18
C VAL A 185 -15.13 -4.24 2.18
N PHE A 186 -14.73 -3.21 1.43
CA PHE A 186 -13.77 -3.30 0.35
C PHE A 186 -12.48 -2.59 0.72
N HIS A 187 -11.34 -3.17 0.36
CA HIS A 187 -10.06 -2.50 0.54
C HIS A 187 -9.07 -2.83 -0.57
N ASP A 188 -8.12 -1.91 -0.78
CA ASP A 188 -7.08 -2.08 -1.78
C ASP A 188 -6.21 -3.31 -1.46
N GLN A 189 -5.81 -4.03 -2.49
CA GLN A 189 -5.01 -5.24 -2.39
C GLN A 189 -3.93 -5.26 -3.46
N LEU A 190 -2.69 -5.52 -3.03
CA LEU A 190 -1.59 -5.93 -3.89
C LEU A 190 -1.68 -7.43 -4.19
N SER A 191 -1.40 -7.79 -5.43
CA SER A 191 -1.24 -9.18 -5.83
C SER A 191 -0.02 -9.81 -5.12
N HIS A 192 -0.02 -11.14 -5.03
CA HIS A 192 1.12 -11.86 -4.47
C HIS A 192 2.42 -11.56 -5.22
N GLN A 193 2.35 -11.47 -6.55
CA GLN A 193 3.50 -11.18 -7.41
C GLN A 193 4.05 -9.77 -7.19
N GLU A 194 3.19 -8.76 -7.00
CA GLU A 194 3.65 -7.41 -6.67
C GLU A 194 4.33 -7.36 -5.31
N ILE A 195 3.80 -8.09 -4.32
CA ILE A 195 4.42 -8.20 -2.99
C ILE A 195 5.80 -8.86 -3.12
N GLU A 196 5.89 -9.98 -3.83
CA GLU A 196 7.16 -10.68 -4.10
C GLU A 196 8.19 -9.75 -4.74
N LEU A 197 7.79 -9.01 -5.77
CA LEU A 197 8.65 -8.04 -6.45
C LEU A 197 9.10 -6.90 -5.53
N ILE A 198 8.24 -6.39 -4.65
CA ILE A 198 8.63 -5.39 -3.63
C ILE A 198 9.72 -5.96 -2.72
N HIS A 199 9.65 -7.23 -2.36
CA HIS A 199 10.67 -7.91 -1.55
C HIS A 199 11.91 -8.35 -2.35
N GLY A 200 11.96 -8.09 -3.65
CA GLY A 200 13.06 -8.49 -4.52
C GLY A 200 13.02 -9.97 -4.92
N TYR A 201 11.92 -10.67 -4.70
CA TYR A 201 11.70 -12.01 -5.25
C TYR A 201 11.36 -11.87 -6.73
N ILE A 202 12.30 -12.30 -7.56
CA ILE A 202 12.17 -12.22 -9.02
C ILE A 202 12.11 -13.66 -9.53
N PRO A 203 10.95 -14.12 -10.02
CA PRO A 203 10.91 -15.37 -10.76
C PRO A 203 11.75 -15.17 -12.01
N LEU A 204 12.90 -15.83 -12.07
CA LEU A 204 13.70 -15.89 -13.29
C LEU A 204 12.83 -16.60 -14.33
N GLY A 205 12.54 -15.92 -15.45
CA GLY A 205 12.08 -16.64 -16.64
C GLY A 205 13.13 -17.70 -16.96
N SER A 206 12.69 -18.90 -17.37
CA SER A 206 13.61 -19.94 -17.84
C SER A 206 14.61 -19.30 -18.79
N PRO A 207 15.92 -19.56 -18.66
CA PRO A 207 16.88 -19.05 -19.63
C PRO A 207 16.41 -19.48 -21.01
N ILE A 208 16.26 -18.50 -21.90
CA ILE A 208 16.10 -18.81 -23.32
C ILE A 208 17.44 -19.45 -23.68
N GLU A 209 17.44 -20.76 -23.92
CA GLU A 209 18.58 -21.45 -24.51
C GLU A 209 18.78 -20.83 -25.90
N ASP A 210 19.87 -20.09 -26.07
CA ASP A 210 20.41 -19.73 -27.39
C ASP A 210 21.08 -20.96 -28.03
#